data_AF-A0A537Y725-F1
#
_entry.id   AF-A0A537Y725-F1
#
_cell.length_a   1.000
_cell.length_b   1.000
_cell.length_c   1.000
_cell.angle_alpha   90.00
_cell.angle_beta   90.00
_cell.angle_gamma   90.00
#
_symmetry.space_group_name_H-M   'P 1'
#
loop_
_entity.id
_entity.type
_entity.pdbx_description
1 polymer ?
#
loop_
_entity_poly.entity_id
_entity_poly.type
_entity_poly.pdbx_seq_one_letter_code
_entity_poly.pdbx_strand_id
1 'polypeptide(L)'
;SLDFGGPTTRAALTSGAVQVGELFSTSIYDPTFVPLVDDKHLEAADYLAPVIRKSKATPDVVALLNGVSAKLTTENIVPLNKAYDVDQKDAKTIAKGFLDANGLLASKTNTGAGKSITVGVSGKFEESVIVAEMYAQVLENAGYKVKRQLALAGRPASDAALFSGQIDVKPEYLASEAQHLDSSADVNGDPAHTASVLKPLLAAKNVELLNYSNLLDTNVFVVTKTTQAKYSLVNVSDLAKPAP
;
A
#
# COMPACT_ATOMS: atom_id res chain seq x y z
N SER A 1 1.16 -20.79 6.53
CA SER A 1 1.39 -19.35 6.32
C SER A 1 2.88 -19.16 6.12
N LEU A 2 3.31 -18.57 5.01
CA LEU A 2 4.67 -18.06 4.90
C LEU A 2 4.65 -16.67 5.56
N ASP A 3 5.49 -16.47 6.56
CA ASP A 3 5.51 -15.26 7.40
C ASP A 3 6.21 -14.09 6.70
N PHE A 4 5.76 -13.75 5.49
CA PHE A 4 6.33 -12.63 4.71
C PHE A 4 6.24 -11.34 5.51
N GLY A 5 7.37 -10.87 6.05
CA GLY A 5 7.42 -9.71 6.92
C GLY A 5 6.55 -9.77 8.17
N GLY A 6 6.21 -10.97 8.62
CA GLY A 6 5.16 -11.21 9.60
C GLY A 6 5.64 -11.25 11.06
N PRO A 7 4.74 -11.60 11.99
CA PRO A 7 5.03 -11.69 13.42
C PRO A 7 6.20 -12.62 13.78
N THR A 8 6.43 -13.69 13.02
CA THR A 8 7.47 -14.68 13.30
C THR A 8 8.86 -14.12 13.06
N THR A 9 9.05 -13.43 11.94
CA THR A 9 10.30 -12.79 11.54
C THR A 9 10.66 -11.68 12.52
N ARG A 10 9.68 -10.86 12.92
CA ARG A 10 9.87 -9.85 13.97
C ARG A 10 10.29 -10.49 15.30
N ALA A 11 9.62 -11.56 15.73
CA ALA A 11 9.98 -12.26 16.97
C ALA A 11 11.39 -12.88 16.91
N ALA A 12 11.79 -13.43 15.76
CA ALA A 12 13.11 -14.00 15.56
C ALA A 12 14.21 -12.92 15.59
N LEU A 13 13.96 -11.73 15.02
CA LEU A 13 14.86 -10.57 15.12
C LEU A 13 14.97 -10.07 16.56
N THR A 14 13.84 -9.87 17.25
CA THR A 14 13.82 -9.38 18.64
C THR A 14 14.52 -10.34 19.60
N SER A 15 14.34 -11.65 19.43
CA SER A 15 15.01 -12.67 20.27
C SER A 15 16.47 -12.90 19.92
N GLY A 16 16.94 -12.35 18.78
CA GLY A 16 18.29 -12.61 18.26
C GLY A 16 18.46 -14.01 17.66
N ALA A 17 17.37 -14.76 17.47
CA ALA A 17 17.38 -16.05 16.77
C ALA A 17 17.85 -15.91 15.31
N VAL A 18 17.60 -14.75 14.71
CA VAL A 18 18.20 -14.32 13.43
C VAL A 18 18.81 -12.93 13.58
N GLN A 19 19.84 -12.64 12.78
CA GLN A 19 20.48 -11.32 12.76
C GLN A 19 19.94 -10.42 11.65
N VAL A 20 19.39 -11.04 10.60
CA VAL A 20 18.79 -10.39 9.43
C VAL A 20 17.45 -11.06 9.18
N GLY A 21 16.41 -10.27 8.90
CA GLY A 21 15.11 -10.75 8.47
C GLY A 21 14.61 -9.92 7.30
N GLU A 22 13.65 -10.44 6.56
CA GLU A 22 12.97 -9.74 5.48
C GLU A 22 11.61 -9.26 5.99
N LEU A 23 11.36 -7.96 5.92
CA LEU A 23 10.08 -7.34 6.27
C LEU A 23 9.57 -6.49 5.10
N PHE A 24 8.32 -6.05 5.19
CA PHE A 24 7.84 -4.95 4.35
C PHE A 24 8.31 -3.62 4.96
N SER A 25 8.64 -2.63 4.13
CA SER A 25 9.01 -1.27 4.57
C SER A 25 7.92 -0.63 5.43
N THR A 26 6.67 -1.04 5.25
CA THR A 26 5.48 -0.59 5.96
C THR A 26 5.14 -1.41 7.21
N SER A 27 5.89 -2.49 7.50
CA SER A 27 5.68 -3.39 8.66
C SER A 27 6.77 -3.32 9.74
N ILE A 28 7.68 -2.35 9.64
CA ILE A 28 8.75 -2.10 10.62
C ILE A 28 8.19 -1.32 11.84
N TYR A 29 7.59 -2.04 12.77
CA TYR A 29 6.95 -1.44 13.95
C TYR A 29 7.88 -1.19 15.14
N ASP A 30 8.99 -1.93 15.22
CA ASP A 30 9.95 -1.82 16.31
C ASP A 30 10.99 -0.73 15.97
N PRO A 31 11.11 0.34 16.78
CA PRO A 31 12.07 1.41 16.52
C PRO A 31 13.54 0.99 16.70
N THR A 32 13.80 -0.23 17.18
CA THR A 32 15.12 -0.85 17.23
C THR A 32 15.47 -1.62 15.97
N PHE A 33 14.52 -1.82 15.06
CA PHE A 33 14.78 -2.38 13.75
C PHE A 33 15.26 -1.30 12.79
N VAL A 34 16.19 -1.67 11.93
CA VAL A 34 16.83 -0.78 10.97
C VAL A 34 16.78 -1.46 9.60
N PRO A 35 16.00 -0.93 8.64
CA PRO A 35 16.08 -1.39 7.26
C PRO A 35 17.43 -1.01 6.66
N LEU A 36 18.02 -1.94 5.91
CA LEU A 36 19.23 -1.68 5.12
C LEU A 36 18.86 -0.97 3.82
N VAL A 37 19.78 -0.13 3.34
CA VAL A 37 19.65 0.56 2.05
C VAL A 37 19.80 -0.46 0.92
N ASP A 38 18.82 -0.54 0.03
CA ASP A 38 18.89 -1.36 -1.19
C ASP A 38 19.80 -0.71 -2.25
N ASP A 39 21.10 -0.83 -2.05
CA ASP A 39 22.13 -0.40 -3.00
C ASP A 39 22.33 -1.38 -4.17
N LYS A 40 21.52 -2.45 -4.22
CA LYS A 40 21.53 -3.47 -5.26
C LYS A 40 20.36 -3.35 -6.22
N HIS A 41 19.40 -2.47 -5.93
CA HIS A 41 18.20 -2.27 -6.74
C HIS A 41 17.43 -3.57 -6.94
N LEU A 42 17.30 -4.35 -5.86
CA LEU A 42 16.58 -5.62 -5.85
C LEU A 42 15.09 -5.41 -5.99
N GLU A 43 14.59 -4.29 -5.46
CA GLU A 43 13.16 -4.03 -5.41
C GLU A 43 12.71 -2.98 -6.42
N ALA A 44 11.55 -3.23 -7.02
CA ALA A 44 10.87 -2.28 -7.88
C ALA A 44 10.04 -1.27 -7.06
N ALA A 45 9.73 -0.13 -7.68
CA ALA A 45 8.98 0.95 -7.05
C ALA A 45 7.50 0.58 -6.89
N ASP A 46 7.16 -0.07 -5.79
CA ASP A 46 5.80 -0.53 -5.51
C ASP A 46 5.01 0.50 -4.69
N TYR A 47 4.90 1.71 -5.24
CA TYR A 47 4.14 2.78 -4.59
C TYR A 47 2.63 2.51 -4.67
N LEU A 48 1.89 2.91 -3.64
CA LEU A 48 0.44 2.72 -3.62
C LEU A 48 -0.28 3.82 -4.41
N ALA A 49 -1.22 3.43 -5.26
CA ALA A 49 -2.07 4.31 -6.06
C ALA A 49 -3.55 3.86 -6.07
N PRO A 50 -4.51 4.77 -6.31
CA PRO A 50 -5.86 4.37 -6.67
C PRO A 50 -5.90 3.86 -8.12
N VAL A 51 -6.50 2.69 -8.33
CA VAL A 51 -6.93 2.21 -9.66
C VAL A 51 -8.45 2.19 -9.75
N ILE A 52 -8.99 2.83 -10.77
CA ILE A 52 -10.42 3.13 -10.89
C ILE A 52 -10.93 2.82 -12.29
N ARG A 53 -12.16 2.33 -12.41
CA ARG A 53 -12.81 2.22 -13.71
C ARG A 53 -12.96 3.59 -14.35
N LYS A 54 -12.61 3.71 -15.64
CA LYS A 54 -12.69 4.98 -16.40
C LYS A 54 -14.07 5.64 -16.31
N SER A 55 -15.15 4.86 -16.32
CA SER A 55 -16.52 5.36 -16.21
C SER A 55 -16.87 5.99 -14.85
N LYS A 56 -16.02 5.83 -13.83
CA LYS A 56 -16.20 6.35 -12.47
C LYS A 56 -15.18 7.43 -12.11
N ALA A 57 -14.14 7.62 -12.93
CA ALA A 57 -13.08 8.61 -12.76
C ALA A 57 -13.53 10.04 -13.12
N THR A 58 -14.61 10.52 -12.49
CA THR A 58 -15.02 11.93 -12.65
C THR A 58 -14.01 12.86 -11.97
N PRO A 59 -13.88 14.15 -12.39
CA PRO A 59 -12.93 15.07 -11.78
C PRO A 59 -13.03 15.18 -10.25
N ASP A 60 -14.24 15.13 -9.71
CA ASP A 60 -14.51 15.15 -8.28
C ASP A 60 -14.02 13.88 -7.56
N VAL A 61 -14.33 12.70 -8.10
CA VAL A 61 -13.83 11.42 -7.56
C VAL A 61 -12.30 11.37 -7.60
N VAL A 62 -11.70 11.77 -8.73
CA VAL A 62 -10.23 11.82 -8.89
C VAL A 62 -9.60 12.76 -7.87
N ALA A 63 -10.18 13.94 -7.64
CA ALA A 63 -9.67 14.89 -6.65
C ALA A 63 -9.71 14.31 -5.22
N LEU A 64 -10.78 13.62 -4.84
CA LEU A 64 -10.91 13.01 -3.52
C LEU A 64 -9.87 11.90 -3.30
N LEU A 65 -9.72 11.00 -4.26
CA LEU A 65 -8.77 9.87 -4.17
C LEU A 65 -7.30 10.34 -4.22
N ASN A 66 -7.00 11.32 -5.09
CA ASN A 66 -5.67 11.94 -5.12
C ASN A 66 -5.38 12.74 -3.86
N GLY A 67 -6.39 13.32 -3.21
CA GLY A 67 -6.27 14.00 -1.92
C GLY A 67 -5.79 13.06 -0.80
N VAL A 68 -6.28 11.81 -0.80
CA VAL A 68 -5.77 10.76 0.11
C VAL A 68 -4.32 10.41 -0.25
N SER A 69 -4.04 10.15 -1.52
CA SER A 69 -2.71 9.75 -1.99
C SER A 69 -1.64 10.80 -1.67
N ALA A 70 -1.98 12.09 -1.78
CA ALA A 70 -1.08 13.20 -1.45
C ALA A 70 -0.70 13.28 0.04
N LYS A 71 -1.41 12.58 0.92
CA LYS A 71 -1.14 12.53 2.37
C LYS A 71 -0.46 11.24 2.81
N LEU A 72 -0.54 10.18 2.02
CA LEU A 72 0.04 8.88 2.37
C LEU A 72 1.55 8.87 2.13
N THR A 73 2.28 8.39 3.13
CA THR A 73 3.74 8.19 3.10
C THR A 73 4.07 6.88 3.81
N THR A 74 5.23 6.28 3.51
CA THR A 74 5.69 5.09 4.24
C THR A 74 5.80 5.37 5.76
N GLU A 75 6.27 6.56 6.15
CA GLU A 75 6.41 6.92 7.57
C GLU A 75 5.07 6.95 8.32
N ASN A 76 4.05 7.57 7.72
CA ASN A 76 2.78 7.76 8.42
C ASN A 76 1.81 6.57 8.32
N ILE A 77 2.03 5.63 7.39
CA ILE A 77 1.22 4.41 7.31
C ILE A 77 1.65 3.36 8.34
N VAL A 78 2.95 3.26 8.65
CA VAL A 78 3.50 2.30 9.64
C VAL A 78 2.72 2.29 10.97
N PRO A 79 2.43 3.43 11.64
CA PRO A 79 1.65 3.41 12.87
C PRO A 79 0.18 2.98 12.65
N LEU A 80 -0.39 3.18 11.45
CA LEU A 80 -1.73 2.72 11.11
C LEU A 80 -1.76 1.21 10.89
N ASN A 81 -0.77 0.66 10.18
CA ASN A 81 -0.61 -0.77 9.99
C ASN A 81 -0.38 -1.47 11.32
N LYS A 82 0.49 -0.95 12.20
CA LYS A 82 0.64 -1.47 13.57
C LYS A 82 -0.69 -1.47 14.33
N ALA A 83 -1.47 -0.39 14.22
CA ALA A 83 -2.74 -0.28 14.91
C ALA A 83 -3.75 -1.35 14.45
N TYR A 84 -3.70 -1.74 13.19
CA TYR A 84 -4.51 -2.83 12.64
C TYR A 84 -3.94 -4.20 13.02
N ASP A 85 -2.68 -4.47 12.68
CA ASP A 85 -2.04 -5.77 12.79
C ASP A 85 -1.81 -6.22 14.23
N VAL A 86 -1.37 -5.29 15.09
CA VAL A 86 -0.93 -5.60 16.46
C VAL A 86 -2.00 -5.17 17.45
N ASP A 87 -2.49 -3.94 17.33
CA ASP A 87 -3.46 -3.40 18.28
C ASP A 87 -4.91 -3.81 17.94
N GLN A 88 -5.13 -4.49 16.80
CA GLN A 88 -6.41 -5.06 16.37
C GLN A 88 -7.55 -4.02 16.30
N LYS A 89 -7.21 -2.77 15.97
CA LYS A 89 -8.20 -1.72 15.72
C LYS A 89 -8.83 -1.92 14.35
N ASP A 90 -10.10 -1.54 14.22
CA ASP A 90 -10.81 -1.67 12.96
C ASP A 90 -10.32 -0.64 11.92
N ALA A 91 -10.20 -1.07 10.66
CA ALA A 91 -9.73 -0.24 9.56
C ALA A 91 -10.55 1.04 9.38
N LYS A 92 -11.86 0.99 9.67
CA LYS A 92 -12.75 2.15 9.54
C LYS A 92 -12.37 3.25 10.53
N THR A 93 -12.14 2.91 11.80
CA THR A 93 -11.69 3.84 12.84
C THR A 93 -10.30 4.40 12.53
N ILE A 94 -9.36 3.53 12.10
CA ILE A 94 -8.01 3.93 11.72
C ILE A 94 -8.06 4.94 10.57
N ALA A 95 -8.76 4.61 9.49
CA ALA A 95 -8.93 5.48 8.33
C ALA A 95 -9.58 6.81 8.71
N LYS A 96 -10.64 6.80 9.54
CA LYS A 96 -11.29 8.03 10.00
C LYS A 96 -10.32 8.93 10.74
N GLY A 97 -9.55 8.38 11.67
CA GLY A 97 -8.56 9.13 12.44
C GLY A 97 -7.50 9.78 11.56
N PHE A 98 -6.98 9.04 10.57
CA PHE A 98 -6.02 9.59 9.60
C PHE A 98 -6.64 10.72 8.77
N LEU A 99 -7.85 10.51 8.25
CA LEU A 99 -8.52 11.50 7.40
C LEU A 99 -8.87 12.79 8.17
N ASP A 100 -9.35 12.67 9.42
CA ASP A 100 -9.63 13.82 10.28
C ASP A 100 -8.34 14.62 10.58
N ALA A 101 -7.26 13.92 10.96
CA ALA A 101 -5.97 14.54 11.25
C ALA A 101 -5.38 15.29 10.04
N ASN A 102 -5.72 14.86 8.82
CA ASN A 102 -5.29 15.49 7.58
C ASN A 102 -6.32 16.47 6.97
N GLY A 103 -7.42 16.74 7.68
CA GLY A 103 -8.47 17.67 7.23
C GLY A 103 -9.27 17.19 6.01
N LEU A 104 -9.17 15.91 5.64
CA LEU A 104 -9.82 15.34 4.45
C LEU A 104 -11.33 15.13 4.64
N LEU A 105 -11.83 15.26 5.88
CA LEU A 105 -13.25 15.21 6.23
C LEU A 105 -13.79 16.55 6.76
N ALA A 106 -13.00 17.62 6.71
CA ALA A 106 -13.33 18.90 7.36
C ALA A 106 -14.54 19.62 6.73
N SER A 107 -14.83 19.37 5.46
CA SER A 107 -15.95 19.98 4.74
C SER A 107 -16.75 18.92 4.00
N LYS A 108 -18.04 18.82 4.30
CA LYS A 108 -18.95 17.99 3.52
C LYS A 108 -19.23 18.66 2.19
N THR A 109 -18.97 17.95 1.09
CA THR A 109 -19.40 18.36 -0.24
C THR A 109 -20.59 17.47 -0.64
N ASN A 110 -21.48 17.95 -1.51
CA ASN A 110 -22.62 17.16 -2.00
C ASN A 110 -22.47 16.85 -3.50
N THR A 111 -21.23 16.83 -4.00
CA THR A 111 -20.88 16.62 -5.41
C THR A 111 -21.23 15.20 -5.89
N GLY A 112 -21.33 14.25 -4.95
CA GLY A 112 -21.73 12.87 -5.14
C GLY A 112 -23.23 12.58 -5.00
N ALA A 113 -24.07 13.57 -4.70
CA ALA A 113 -25.47 13.34 -4.39
C ALA A 113 -26.20 12.55 -5.50
N GLY A 114 -26.88 11.46 -5.10
CA GLY A 114 -27.59 10.56 -6.01
C GLY A 114 -26.70 9.58 -6.79
N LYS A 115 -25.37 9.65 -6.66
CA LYS A 115 -24.41 8.77 -7.33
C LYS A 115 -23.98 7.64 -6.39
N SER A 116 -23.54 6.53 -6.97
CA SER A 116 -22.99 5.39 -6.23
C SER A 116 -21.64 4.96 -6.78
N ILE A 117 -20.81 4.45 -5.87
CA ILE A 117 -19.49 3.91 -6.16
C ILE A 117 -19.22 2.72 -5.24
N THR A 118 -18.67 1.65 -5.79
CA THR A 118 -18.26 0.48 -5.01
C THR A 118 -16.76 0.50 -4.81
N VAL A 119 -16.33 0.66 -3.57
CA VAL A 119 -14.92 0.54 -3.19
C VAL A 119 -14.66 -0.91 -2.80
N GLY A 120 -13.63 -1.52 -3.38
CA GLY A 120 -13.24 -2.88 -3.03
C GLY A 120 -11.75 -3.03 -2.89
N VAL A 121 -11.32 -4.13 -2.30
CA VAL A 121 -9.92 -4.53 -2.20
C VAL A 121 -9.82 -5.99 -1.76
N SER A 122 -8.64 -6.59 -1.95
CA SER A 122 -8.35 -7.85 -1.30
C SER A 122 -8.23 -7.69 0.21
N GLY A 123 -8.84 -8.60 0.96
CA GLY A 123 -8.67 -8.67 2.42
C GLY A 123 -7.40 -9.40 2.86
N LYS A 124 -6.45 -9.63 1.94
CA LYS A 124 -5.16 -10.28 2.20
C LYS A 124 -4.01 -9.30 2.42
N PHE A 125 -4.28 -8.01 2.24
CA PHE A 125 -3.33 -6.92 2.40
C PHE A 125 -3.96 -5.89 3.33
N GLU A 126 -3.57 -5.92 4.60
CA GLU A 126 -4.18 -5.15 5.68
C GLU A 126 -4.10 -3.64 5.42
N GLU A 127 -2.95 -3.15 4.97
CA GLU A 127 -2.76 -1.75 4.57
C GLU A 127 -3.76 -1.33 3.48
N SER A 128 -3.94 -2.17 2.46
CA SER A 128 -4.88 -1.89 1.38
C SER A 128 -6.33 -1.81 1.89
N VAL A 129 -6.71 -2.55 2.94
CA VAL A 129 -8.03 -2.43 3.59
C VAL A 129 -8.20 -1.08 4.26
N ILE A 130 -7.17 -0.58 4.97
CA ILE A 130 -7.19 0.75 5.59
C ILE A 130 -7.34 1.83 4.52
N VAL A 131 -6.54 1.78 3.45
CA VAL A 131 -6.61 2.79 2.37
C VAL A 131 -7.94 2.72 1.60
N ALA A 132 -8.49 1.53 1.39
CA ALA A 132 -9.83 1.39 0.81
C ALA A 132 -10.92 2.00 1.70
N GLU A 133 -10.82 1.89 3.03
CA GLU A 133 -11.70 2.63 3.94
C GLU A 133 -11.49 4.15 3.84
N MET A 134 -10.26 4.62 3.66
CA MET A 134 -10.00 6.04 3.43
C MET A 134 -10.73 6.54 2.18
N TYR A 135 -10.65 5.80 1.06
CA TYR A 135 -11.37 6.11 -0.17
C TYR A 135 -12.88 6.14 0.04
N ALA A 136 -13.42 5.12 0.71
CA ALA A 136 -14.85 5.05 0.99
C ALA A 136 -15.33 6.26 1.81
N GLN A 137 -14.59 6.66 2.83
CA GLN A 137 -15.00 7.74 3.73
C GLN A 137 -14.90 9.13 3.09
N VAL A 138 -13.87 9.42 2.26
CA VAL A 138 -13.82 10.69 1.53
C VAL A 138 -14.93 10.80 0.48
N LEU A 139 -15.29 9.68 -0.16
CA LEU A 139 -16.42 9.61 -1.09
C LEU A 139 -17.77 9.77 -0.37
N GLU A 140 -17.95 9.14 0.80
CA GLU A 140 -19.15 9.34 1.63
C GLU A 140 -19.28 10.78 2.11
N ASN A 141 -18.17 11.41 2.51
CA ASN A 141 -18.13 12.81 2.92
C ASN A 141 -18.49 13.78 1.77
N ALA A 142 -18.28 13.35 0.53
CA ALA A 142 -18.71 14.05 -0.68
C ALA A 142 -20.16 13.69 -1.13
N GLY A 143 -20.87 12.87 -0.37
CA GLY A 143 -22.29 12.55 -0.60
C GLY A 143 -22.56 11.35 -1.53
N TYR A 144 -21.53 10.59 -1.91
CA TYR A 144 -21.72 9.35 -2.67
C TYR A 144 -22.33 8.25 -1.80
N LYS A 145 -23.19 7.42 -2.40
CA LYS A 145 -23.60 6.14 -1.80
C LYS A 145 -22.51 5.10 -2.04
N VAL A 146 -21.71 4.81 -1.02
CA VAL A 146 -20.59 3.88 -1.13
C VAL A 146 -21.00 2.46 -0.73
N LYS A 147 -20.67 1.48 -1.59
CA LYS A 147 -20.66 0.05 -1.22
C LYS A 147 -19.23 -0.41 -0.98
N ARG A 148 -19.02 -1.25 0.01
CA ARG A 148 -17.70 -1.78 0.40
C ARG A 148 -17.59 -3.27 0.06
N GLN A 149 -16.49 -3.68 -0.57
CA GLN A 149 -16.11 -5.07 -0.79
C GLN A 149 -14.63 -5.28 -0.41
N LEU A 150 -14.34 -5.26 0.88
CA LEU A 150 -12.96 -5.15 1.40
C LEU A 150 -12.28 -6.48 1.72
N ALA A 151 -12.96 -7.60 1.48
CA ALA A 151 -12.49 -8.93 1.86
C ALA A 151 -12.37 -9.89 0.66
N LEU A 152 -11.99 -9.36 -0.51
CA LEU A 152 -11.81 -10.19 -1.71
C LEU A 152 -10.59 -11.12 -1.53
N ALA A 153 -10.67 -12.34 -2.08
CA ALA A 153 -9.80 -13.46 -1.71
C ALA A 153 -8.30 -13.30 -2.05
N GLY A 154 -7.94 -12.30 -2.85
CA GLY A 154 -6.58 -12.02 -3.30
C GLY A 154 -6.59 -10.98 -4.43
N ARG A 155 -5.40 -10.58 -4.90
CA ARG A 155 -5.25 -9.69 -6.05
C ARG A 155 -6.03 -10.17 -7.30
N PRO A 156 -5.91 -11.44 -7.76
CA PRO A 156 -6.67 -11.92 -8.93
C PRO A 156 -8.19 -11.77 -8.79
N ALA A 157 -8.74 -12.00 -7.59
CA ALA A 157 -10.17 -11.85 -7.34
C ALA A 157 -10.58 -10.37 -7.32
N SER A 158 -9.75 -9.49 -6.76
CA SER A 158 -9.98 -8.05 -6.76
C SER A 158 -9.89 -7.43 -8.17
N ASP A 159 -8.98 -7.93 -9.01
CA ASP A 159 -8.84 -7.51 -10.40
C ASP A 159 -10.02 -7.95 -11.24
N ALA A 160 -10.41 -9.23 -11.12
CA ALA A 160 -11.61 -9.72 -11.78
C ALA A 160 -12.86 -8.90 -11.37
N ALA A 161 -12.97 -8.54 -10.09
CA ALA A 161 -14.05 -7.69 -9.61
C ALA A 161 -13.99 -6.26 -10.20
N LEU A 162 -12.81 -5.66 -10.30
CA LEU A 162 -12.63 -4.32 -10.87
C LEU A 162 -12.91 -4.31 -12.37
N PHE A 163 -12.34 -5.26 -13.11
CA PHE A 163 -12.46 -5.33 -14.57
C PHE A 163 -13.86 -5.70 -15.03
N SER A 164 -14.59 -6.51 -14.25
CA SER A 164 -16.01 -6.82 -14.52
C SER A 164 -16.98 -5.71 -14.10
N GLY A 165 -16.53 -4.77 -13.26
CA GLY A 165 -17.40 -3.72 -12.72
C GLY A 165 -18.18 -4.11 -11.47
N GLN A 166 -17.83 -5.22 -10.82
CA GLN A 166 -18.34 -5.57 -9.50
C GLN A 166 -17.86 -4.56 -8.43
N ILE A 167 -16.63 -4.06 -8.58
CA ILE A 167 -16.09 -2.91 -7.85
C ILE A 167 -15.68 -1.82 -8.83
N ASP A 168 -15.62 -0.58 -8.35
CA ASP A 168 -15.32 0.60 -9.17
C ASP A 168 -13.91 1.13 -8.93
N VAL A 169 -13.39 1.00 -7.71
CA VAL A 169 -12.07 1.50 -7.32
C VAL A 169 -11.45 0.59 -6.25
N LYS A 170 -10.13 0.43 -6.31
CA LYS A 170 -9.31 -0.19 -5.25
C LYS A 170 -7.95 0.53 -5.12
N PRO A 171 -7.30 0.51 -3.95
CA PRO A 171 -5.87 0.79 -3.87
C PRO A 171 -5.09 -0.38 -4.48
N GLU A 172 -3.96 -0.07 -5.12
CA GLU A 172 -3.06 -1.07 -5.69
C GLU A 172 -1.62 -0.56 -5.76
N TYR A 173 -0.66 -1.49 -5.78
CA TYR A 173 0.77 -1.19 -5.81
C TYR A 173 1.34 -1.30 -7.23
N LEU A 174 2.17 -0.33 -7.63
CA LEU A 174 2.56 -0.16 -9.04
C LEU A 174 3.26 -1.37 -9.66
N ALA A 175 4.37 -1.83 -9.06
CA ALA A 175 5.22 -2.86 -9.64
C ALA A 175 4.55 -4.24 -9.55
N SER A 176 3.98 -4.56 -8.39
CA SER A 176 3.26 -5.80 -8.14
C SER A 176 2.10 -5.99 -9.10
N GLU A 177 1.32 -4.95 -9.38
CA GLU A 177 0.20 -5.03 -10.32
C GLU A 177 0.68 -5.14 -11.76
N ALA A 178 1.70 -4.37 -12.16
CA ALA A 178 2.25 -4.47 -13.51
C ALA A 178 2.73 -5.89 -13.80
N GLN A 179 3.50 -6.48 -12.89
CA GLN A 179 3.99 -7.86 -13.00
C GLN A 179 2.87 -8.90 -12.91
N HIS A 180 1.79 -8.61 -12.17
CA HIS A 180 0.63 -9.50 -12.12
C HIS A 180 -0.13 -9.54 -13.46
N LEU A 181 -0.32 -8.38 -14.09
CA LEU A 181 -1.02 -8.25 -15.37
C LEU A 181 -0.16 -8.71 -16.55
N ASP A 182 1.15 -8.53 -16.46
CA ASP A 182 2.14 -9.00 -17.42
C ASP A 182 3.43 -9.38 -16.68
N SER A 183 3.72 -10.68 -16.58
CA SER A 183 4.92 -11.19 -15.92
C SER A 183 6.24 -10.74 -16.55
N SER A 184 6.18 -10.15 -17.75
CA SER A 184 7.34 -9.58 -18.47
C SER A 184 7.42 -8.06 -18.38
N ALA A 185 6.55 -7.41 -17.60
CA ALA A 185 6.54 -5.97 -17.42
C ALA A 185 7.90 -5.46 -16.93
N ASP A 186 8.44 -4.46 -17.65
CA ASP A 186 9.68 -3.77 -17.31
C ASP A 186 9.43 -2.80 -16.15
N VAL A 187 9.63 -3.27 -14.92
CA VAL A 187 9.47 -2.46 -13.70
C VAL A 187 10.81 -2.28 -13.01
N ASN A 188 11.01 -1.13 -12.37
CA ASN A 188 12.25 -0.81 -11.67
C ASN A 188 12.00 0.14 -10.50
N GLY A 189 13.08 0.56 -9.82
CA GLY A 189 13.02 1.47 -8.67
C GLY A 189 12.60 2.91 -8.96
N ASP A 190 12.35 3.30 -10.22
CA ASP A 190 11.75 4.60 -10.57
C ASP A 190 10.21 4.48 -10.64
N PRO A 191 9.47 5.11 -9.72
CA PRO A 191 8.00 5.06 -9.74
C PRO A 191 7.39 5.68 -10.99
N ALA A 192 8.01 6.69 -11.60
CA ALA A 192 7.48 7.32 -12.80
C ALA A 192 7.56 6.35 -14.00
N HIS A 193 8.68 5.64 -14.12
CA HIS A 193 8.84 4.58 -15.10
C HIS A 193 7.84 3.44 -14.87
N THR A 194 7.80 2.86 -13.66
CA THR A 194 6.89 1.76 -13.32
C THR A 194 5.43 2.14 -13.53
N ALA A 195 5.00 3.35 -13.14
CA ALA A 195 3.66 3.85 -13.43
C ALA A 195 3.38 3.99 -14.94
N SER A 196 4.39 4.37 -15.74
CA SER A 196 4.25 4.47 -17.20
C SER A 196 4.03 3.12 -17.87
N VAL A 197 4.58 2.03 -17.30
CA VAL A 197 4.37 0.65 -17.73
C VAL A 197 3.00 0.13 -17.31
N LEU A 198 2.57 0.42 -16.09
CA LEU A 198 1.26 -0.04 -15.58
C LEU A 198 0.07 0.61 -16.30
N LYS A 199 0.14 1.91 -16.62
CA LYS A 199 -0.95 2.69 -17.24
C LYS A 199 -1.58 2.01 -18.47
N PRO A 200 -0.84 1.60 -19.52
CA PRO A 200 -1.43 0.95 -20.69
C PRO A 200 -2.06 -0.41 -20.38
N LEU A 201 -1.50 -1.20 -19.45
CA LEU A 201 -2.05 -2.50 -19.05
C LEU A 201 -3.45 -2.34 -18.43
N LEU A 202 -3.62 -1.36 -17.53
CA LEU A 202 -4.92 -1.02 -16.95
C LEU A 202 -5.87 -0.39 -17.98
N ALA A 203 -5.36 0.48 -18.85
CA ALA A 203 -6.17 1.13 -19.87
C ALA A 203 -6.85 0.12 -20.81
N ALA A 204 -6.17 -0.99 -21.14
CA ALA A 204 -6.70 -2.09 -21.92
C ALA A 204 -7.88 -2.83 -21.22
N LYS A 205 -8.04 -2.65 -19.91
CA LYS A 205 -9.15 -3.18 -19.10
C LYS A 205 -10.22 -2.13 -18.76
N ASN A 206 -10.18 -0.95 -19.40
CA ASN A 206 -11.03 0.20 -19.06
C ASN A 206 -10.87 0.71 -17.63
N VAL A 207 -9.67 0.56 -17.08
CA VAL A 207 -9.23 1.08 -15.78
C VAL A 207 -8.20 2.18 -15.99
N GLU A 208 -8.11 3.09 -15.04
CA GLU A 208 -7.16 4.20 -15.00
C GLU A 208 -6.37 4.15 -13.68
N LEU A 209 -5.07 4.41 -13.79
CA LEU A 209 -4.18 4.64 -12.66
C LEU A 209 -4.23 6.14 -12.32
N LEU A 210 -4.60 6.46 -11.07
CA LEU A 210 -4.57 7.84 -10.58
C LEU A 210 -3.18 8.21 -10.02
N ASN A 211 -3.07 9.32 -9.28
CA ASN A 211 -1.78 9.73 -8.73
C ASN A 211 -1.37 8.74 -7.64
N TYR A 212 -0.18 8.17 -7.77
CA TYR A 212 0.42 7.38 -6.70
C TYR A 212 0.84 8.29 -5.54
N SER A 213 0.82 7.71 -4.35
CA SER A 213 1.23 8.35 -3.10
C SER A 213 2.75 8.32 -2.92
N ASN A 214 3.28 8.90 -1.84
CA ASN A 214 4.68 8.68 -1.43
C ASN A 214 4.80 7.51 -0.42
N LEU A 215 3.82 6.61 -0.44
CA LEU A 215 3.84 5.35 0.30
C LEU A 215 4.47 4.30 -0.60
N LEU A 216 5.74 3.97 -0.31
CA LEU A 216 6.46 2.84 -0.87
C LEU A 216 6.34 1.65 0.07
N ASP A 217 5.74 0.56 -0.41
CA ASP A 217 5.67 -0.73 0.27
C ASP A 217 6.51 -1.75 -0.48
N THR A 218 7.64 -2.16 0.07
CA THR A 218 8.56 -3.07 -0.59
C THR A 218 9.25 -3.99 0.39
N ASN A 219 9.81 -5.10 -0.09
CA ASN A 219 10.61 -5.96 0.77
C ASN A 219 11.90 -5.24 1.16
N VAL A 220 12.29 -5.37 2.42
CA VAL A 220 13.52 -4.79 2.93
C VAL A 220 14.20 -5.77 3.85
N PHE A 221 15.52 -5.86 3.73
CA PHE A 221 16.33 -6.54 4.72
C PHE A 221 16.45 -5.65 5.96
N VAL A 222 16.12 -6.23 7.11
CA VAL A 222 16.06 -5.55 8.39
C VAL A 222 16.98 -6.23 9.38
N VAL A 223 17.70 -5.42 10.14
CA VAL A 223 18.55 -5.84 11.26
C VAL A 223 18.15 -5.09 12.53
N THR A 224 18.59 -5.56 13.70
CA THR A 224 18.47 -4.74 14.92
C THR A 224 19.58 -3.69 14.97
N LYS A 225 19.35 -2.58 15.70
CA LYS A 225 20.40 -1.57 16.00
C LYS A 225 21.66 -2.20 16.58
N THR A 226 21.51 -3.23 17.43
CA THR A 226 22.63 -3.99 18.00
C THR A 226 23.43 -4.72 16.92
N THR A 227 22.75 -5.44 16.03
CA THR A 227 23.39 -6.14 14.89
C THR A 227 24.05 -5.14 13.95
N GLN A 228 23.35 -4.06 13.59
CA GLN A 228 23.89 -2.98 12.76
C GLN A 228 25.19 -2.43 13.36
N ALA A 229 25.21 -2.07 14.64
CA ALA A 229 26.41 -1.51 15.28
C ALA A 229 27.55 -2.53 15.34
N LYS A 230 27.26 -3.80 15.65
CA LYS A 230 28.26 -4.87 15.74
C LYS A 230 28.96 -5.12 14.40
N TYR A 231 28.21 -5.09 13.31
CA TYR A 231 28.70 -5.46 11.98
C TYR A 231 28.86 -4.27 11.01
N SER A 232 28.59 -3.05 11.48
CA SER A 232 28.62 -1.81 10.68
C SER A 232 27.78 -1.89 9.40
N LEU A 233 26.57 -2.45 9.49
CA LEU A 233 25.68 -2.69 8.34
C LEU A 233 24.87 -1.43 7.99
N VAL A 234 24.96 -0.98 6.75
CA VAL A 234 24.17 0.14 6.23
C VAL A 234 23.42 -0.27 4.97
N ASN A 235 24.07 -1.00 4.07
CA ASN A 235 23.55 -1.39 2.77
C ASN A 235 23.30 -2.89 2.69
N VAL A 236 22.44 -3.32 1.78
CA VAL A 236 22.23 -4.74 1.48
C VAL A 236 23.53 -5.41 1.05
N SER A 237 24.38 -4.72 0.29
CA SER A 237 25.70 -5.25 -0.10
C SER A 237 26.64 -5.56 1.07
N ASP A 238 26.42 -4.98 2.25
CA ASP A 238 27.22 -5.28 3.45
C ASP A 238 26.98 -6.72 3.94
N LEU A 239 25.83 -7.32 3.63
CA LEU A 239 25.49 -8.69 4.03
C LEU A 239 26.34 -9.76 3.32
N ALA A 240 26.99 -9.42 2.20
CA ALA A 240 27.87 -10.34 1.48
C ALA A 240 29.28 -10.45 2.11
N LYS A 241 29.61 -9.57 3.06
CA LYS A 241 30.92 -9.56 3.72
C LYS A 241 31.02 -10.70 4.74
N PRO A 242 32.18 -11.37 4.87
CA PRO A 242 32.38 -12.34 5.94
C PRO A 242 32.15 -11.69 7.31
N ALA A 243 31.54 -12.43 8.23
CA ALA A 243 31.43 -11.97 9.60
C ALA A 243 32.86 -11.80 10.20
N PRO A 244 33.14 -10.67 10.88
CA PRO A 244 34.40 -10.46 11.58
C PRO A 244 34.61 -11.43 12.74
#